data_AF-A0A920R8N1-F1
#
_entry.id   AF-A0A920R8N1-F1
#
_cell.length_a   1.000
_cell.length_b   1.000
_cell.length_c   1.000
_cell.angle_alpha   90.00
_cell.angle_beta   90.00
_cell.angle_gamma   90.00
#
_symmetry.space_group_name_H-M   'P 1'
#
loop_
_entity.id
_entity.type
_entity.pdbx_description
1 polymer ?
#
loop_
_entity_poly.entity_id
_entity_poly.type
_entity_poly.pdbx_seq_one_letter_code
_entity_poly.pdbx_strand_id
1 'polypeptide(L)'
;MSADEELGLVYLPIGTTVPDYYGGHRLGDNLFSNSLVALDAETGERAWHYQMVHHSVWDYDPPAAPNLIDIVVDGQTIKAVAQITKQGFTFVFDRITGEPVWPIVERPVPQSQVLGEVTSPTQPFPTKPPLFLTNGATVEDLIDFTPELRAEALEIF
;
A
#
# COMPACT_ATOMS: atom_id res chain seq x y z
N MET A 1 12.98 3.42 5.80
CA MET A 1 14.15 2.83 5.15
C MET A 1 14.65 1.66 5.99
N SER A 2 15.08 0.59 5.34
CA SER A 2 15.87 -0.50 5.94
C SER A 2 16.98 -0.93 4.97
N ALA A 3 17.95 -1.71 5.43
CA ALA A 3 19.10 -2.13 4.63
C ALA A 3 19.47 -3.58 4.96
N ASP A 4 19.88 -4.34 3.95
CA ASP A 4 20.46 -5.68 4.09
C ASP A 4 21.95 -5.60 3.74
N GLU A 5 22.81 -5.68 4.75
CA GLU A 5 24.28 -5.60 4.57
C GLU A 5 24.85 -6.78 3.81
N GLU A 6 24.26 -7.99 3.93
CA GLU A 6 24.74 -9.17 3.20
C GLU A 6 24.49 -9.04 1.70
N LEU A 7 23.35 -8.44 1.33
CA LEU A 7 22.96 -8.25 -0.06
C LEU A 7 23.48 -6.94 -0.65
N GLY A 8 23.94 -5.99 0.18
CA GLY A 8 24.30 -4.65 -0.26
C GLY A 8 23.11 -3.84 -0.80
N LEU A 9 21.88 -4.11 -0.31
CA LEU A 9 20.65 -3.47 -0.78
C LEU A 9 20.03 -2.57 0.29
N VAL A 10 19.53 -1.40 -0.13
CA VAL A 10 18.69 -0.51 0.68
C VAL A 10 17.26 -0.48 0.15
N TYR A 11 16.28 -0.49 1.06
CA TYR A 11 14.85 -0.51 0.77
C TYR A 11 14.19 0.78 1.23
N LEU A 12 13.69 1.54 0.27
CA LEU A 12 13.18 2.89 0.44
C LEU A 12 11.67 2.93 0.20
N PRO A 13 10.85 3.09 1.24
CA PRO A 13 9.45 3.45 1.07
C PRO A 13 9.36 4.90 0.59
N ILE A 14 8.70 5.13 -0.54
CA ILE A 14 8.49 6.46 -1.11
C ILE A 14 7.04 6.88 -0.86
N GLY A 15 6.90 8.10 -0.33
CA GLY A 15 5.63 8.72 0.02
C GLY A 15 4.73 9.04 -1.18
N THR A 16 3.57 9.62 -0.88
CA THR A 16 2.62 10.06 -1.91
C THR A 16 3.12 11.32 -2.64
N THR A 17 2.52 11.60 -3.80
CA THR A 17 2.81 12.84 -4.54
C THR A 17 1.99 14.01 -3.98
N VAL A 18 2.61 15.19 -3.91
CA VAL A 18 1.93 16.42 -3.53
C VAL A 18 1.23 17.05 -4.74
N PRO A 19 -0.04 17.51 -4.63
CA PRO A 19 -0.90 17.46 -3.45
C PRO A 19 -1.54 16.08 -3.24
N ASP A 20 -1.64 15.66 -1.98
CA ASP A 20 -1.92 14.27 -1.59
C ASP A 20 -3.37 13.82 -1.88
N TYR A 21 -4.30 14.77 -1.83
CA TYR A 21 -5.76 14.53 -1.90
C TYR A 21 -6.43 15.04 -3.19
N TYR A 22 -5.63 15.54 -4.15
CA TYR A 22 -6.18 15.97 -5.45
C TYR A 22 -5.24 15.61 -6.60
N GLY A 23 -5.71 14.77 -7.51
CA GLY A 23 -4.92 14.22 -8.62
C GLY A 23 -4.93 15.04 -9.91
N GLY A 24 -5.83 16.01 -10.06
CA GLY A 24 -6.11 16.65 -11.35
C GLY A 24 -4.95 17.43 -11.99
N HIS A 25 -3.94 17.83 -11.21
CA HIS A 25 -2.74 18.51 -11.73
C HIS A 25 -1.57 17.56 -12.05
N ARG A 26 -1.73 16.26 -11.76
CA ARG A 26 -0.67 15.25 -11.85
C ARG A 26 -1.21 13.94 -12.42
N LEU A 27 -1.78 14.01 -13.63
CA LEU A 27 -2.34 12.84 -14.30
C LEU A 27 -1.31 11.71 -14.50
N GLY A 28 -1.79 10.48 -14.51
CA GLY A 28 -0.98 9.26 -14.62
C GLY A 28 -0.53 8.71 -13.26
N ASP A 29 0.13 7.56 -13.26
CA ASP A 29 0.36 6.80 -12.01
C ASP A 29 1.31 7.48 -11.02
N ASN A 30 2.03 8.51 -11.45
CA ASN A 30 2.99 9.26 -10.62
C ASN A 30 4.11 8.39 -10.06
N LEU A 31 4.62 7.43 -10.83
CA LEU A 31 5.79 6.63 -10.47
C LEU A 31 7.00 7.55 -10.14
N PHE A 32 7.70 7.42 -9.01
CA PHE A 32 7.72 6.35 -7.99
C PHE A 32 6.95 6.65 -6.69
N SER A 33 5.88 7.43 -6.73
CA SER A 33 5.07 7.64 -5.52
C SER A 33 4.50 6.34 -4.98
N ASN A 34 4.24 6.29 -3.67
CA ASN A 34 3.63 5.14 -2.99
C ASN A 34 4.32 3.81 -3.34
N SER A 35 5.63 3.84 -3.54
CA SER A 35 6.40 2.69 -4.01
C SER A 35 7.36 2.22 -2.95
N LEU A 36 7.67 0.93 -2.97
CA LEU A 36 8.88 0.42 -2.35
C LEU A 36 9.96 0.33 -3.42
N VAL A 37 11.10 0.96 -3.20
CA VAL A 37 12.23 0.96 -4.13
C VAL A 37 13.44 0.32 -3.47
N ALA A 38 14.02 -0.69 -4.13
CA ALA A 38 15.28 -1.30 -3.73
C ALA A 38 16.42 -0.76 -4.59
N LEU A 39 17.46 -0.27 -3.94
CA LEU A 39 18.67 0.24 -4.59
C LEU A 39 19.88 -0.56 -4.13
N ASP A 40 20.87 -0.70 -5.01
CA ASP A 40 22.24 -1.03 -4.62
C ASP A 40 22.79 0.08 -3.72
N ALA A 41 23.33 -0.30 -2.57
CA ALA A 41 23.72 0.64 -1.52
C ALA A 41 24.98 1.46 -1.87
N GLU A 42 25.85 0.94 -2.73
CA GLU A 42 27.11 1.58 -3.09
C GLU A 42 26.92 2.54 -4.27
N THR A 43 26.17 2.09 -5.28
CA THR A 43 26.01 2.80 -6.56
C THR A 43 24.74 3.66 -6.60
N GLY A 44 23.73 3.34 -5.80
CA GLY A 44 22.39 3.92 -5.90
C GLY A 44 21.59 3.43 -7.11
N GLU A 45 22.09 2.46 -7.87
CA GLU A 45 21.36 1.88 -8.99
C GLU A 45 20.12 1.13 -8.52
N ARG A 46 19.00 1.28 -9.24
CA ARG A 46 17.75 0.61 -8.89
C ARG A 46 17.80 -0.87 -9.23
N ALA A 47 17.79 -1.71 -8.20
CA ALA A 47 17.63 -3.15 -8.34
C ALA A 47 16.20 -3.50 -8.78
N TRP A 48 15.20 -3.06 -8.02
CA TRP A 48 13.79 -3.28 -8.34
C TRP A 48 12.90 -2.25 -7.63
N HIS A 49 11.62 -2.21 -7.99
CA HIS A 49 10.62 -1.42 -7.28
C HIS A 49 9.23 -2.05 -7.46
N TYR A 50 8.30 -1.68 -6.57
CA TYR A 50 6.89 -1.97 -6.71
C TYR A 50 6.06 -0.77 -6.29
N GLN A 51 5.12 -0.33 -7.14
CA GLN A 51 4.19 0.75 -6.83
C GLN A 51 2.91 0.19 -6.19
N MET A 52 2.65 0.55 -4.93
CA MET A 52 1.53 0.02 -4.13
C MET A 52 0.24 0.81 -4.29
N VAL A 53 0.32 2.06 -4.77
CA VAL A 53 -0.86 2.88 -5.09
C VAL A 53 -0.64 3.62 -6.40
N HIS A 54 -1.51 3.37 -7.37
CA HIS A 54 -1.53 4.02 -8.69
C HIS A 54 -2.28 5.34 -8.58
N HIS A 55 -1.70 6.46 -9.06
CA HIS A 55 -2.34 7.77 -9.06
C HIS A 55 -3.03 8.11 -7.71
N SER A 56 -2.25 8.08 -6.63
CA SER A 56 -2.79 8.21 -5.26
C SER A 56 -3.53 9.53 -5.07
N VAL A 57 -4.72 9.49 -4.49
CA VAL A 57 -5.52 10.68 -4.09
C VAL A 57 -6.07 10.55 -2.67
N TRP A 58 -5.53 9.62 -1.88
CA TRP A 58 -6.08 9.19 -0.59
C TRP A 58 -5.06 9.21 0.56
N ASP A 59 -3.86 9.72 0.32
CA ASP A 59 -2.77 9.69 1.32
C ASP A 59 -2.51 8.27 1.85
N TYR A 60 -2.37 7.30 0.94
CA TYR A 60 -2.20 5.87 1.24
C TYR A 60 -0.76 5.36 1.17
N ASP A 61 0.21 6.25 1.36
CA ASP A 61 1.63 5.92 1.30
C ASP A 61 2.08 4.92 2.37
N PRO A 62 3.23 4.26 2.16
CA PRO A 62 3.90 3.47 3.18
C PRO A 62 4.45 4.36 4.31
N PRO A 63 3.88 4.31 5.54
CA PRO A 63 4.24 5.25 6.60
C PRO A 63 5.47 4.83 7.42
N ALA A 64 5.95 3.59 7.23
CA ALA A 64 6.96 2.96 8.08
C ALA A 64 8.09 2.34 7.26
N ALA A 65 9.24 2.13 7.91
CA ALA A 65 10.33 1.36 7.33
C ALA A 65 9.88 -0.09 7.03
N PRO A 66 10.32 -0.66 5.89
CA PRO A 66 10.00 -2.05 5.57
C PRO A 66 10.80 -2.99 6.48
N ASN A 67 10.16 -4.08 6.90
CA ASN A 67 10.78 -5.11 7.75
C ASN A 67 11.51 -6.14 6.88
N LEU A 68 12.77 -6.41 7.20
CA LEU A 68 13.56 -7.47 6.57
C LEU A 68 13.49 -8.71 7.45
N ILE A 69 12.87 -9.77 6.94
CA ILE A 69 12.56 -10.98 7.69
C ILE A 69 12.72 -12.22 6.82
N ASP A 70 13.05 -13.34 7.42
CA ASP A 70 13.03 -14.62 6.75
C ASP A 70 11.72 -15.35 7.10
N ILE A 71 10.96 -15.74 6.08
CA ILE A 71 9.66 -16.41 6.24
C ILE A 71 9.68 -17.77 5.55
N VAL A 72 8.82 -18.69 6.00
CA VAL A 72 8.64 -20.00 5.36
C VAL A 72 7.30 -20.01 4.64
N VAL A 73 7.31 -20.22 3.33
CA VAL A 73 6.12 -20.35 2.48
C VAL A 73 6.23 -21.65 1.70
N ASP A 74 5.21 -22.51 1.83
CA ASP A 74 5.16 -23.83 1.17
C ASP A 74 6.42 -24.71 1.40
N GLY A 75 7.03 -24.57 2.59
CA GLY A 75 8.23 -25.30 3.00
C GLY A 75 9.56 -24.69 2.54
N GLN A 76 9.54 -23.60 1.79
CA GLN A 76 10.71 -22.87 1.33
C GLN A 76 10.95 -21.61 2.18
N THR A 77 12.18 -21.41 2.63
CA THR A 77 12.60 -20.15 3.26
C THR A 77 12.79 -19.07 2.21
N ILE A 78 12.17 -17.92 2.41
CA ILE A 78 12.26 -16.73 1.56
C ILE A 78 12.87 -15.59 2.39
N LYS A 79 13.91 -14.95 1.84
CA LYS A 79 14.45 -13.69 2.35
C LYS A 79 13.47 -12.57 1.96
N ALA A 80 12.53 -12.25 2.84
CA ALA A 80 11.42 -11.35 2.52
C ALA A 80 11.65 -9.91 3.00
N VAL A 81 10.99 -8.98 2.30
CA VAL A 81 10.79 -7.60 2.73
C VAL A 81 9.29 -7.34 2.82
N ALA A 82 8.82 -6.89 3.98
CA ALA A 82 7.42 -6.63 4.27
C ALA A 82 7.18 -5.14 4.50
N GLN A 83 6.37 -4.52 3.63
CA GLN A 83 6.02 -3.11 3.68
C GLN A 83 4.53 -2.94 4.02
N ILE A 84 4.24 -2.24 5.11
CA ILE A 84 2.88 -1.86 5.47
C ILE A 84 2.48 -0.54 4.78
N THR A 85 1.19 -0.37 4.50
CA THR A 85 0.61 0.89 4.01
C THR A 85 -0.49 1.41 4.94
N LYS A 86 -0.86 2.68 4.80
CA LYS A 86 -1.98 3.28 5.55
C LYS A 86 -3.34 2.62 5.28
N GLN A 87 -3.45 1.80 4.23
CA GLN A 87 -4.66 1.01 3.91
C GLN A 87 -4.79 -0.28 4.75
N GLY A 88 -3.89 -0.52 5.70
CA GLY A 88 -3.89 -1.78 6.46
C GLY A 88 -3.34 -2.98 5.68
N PHE A 89 -2.83 -2.78 4.45
CA PHE A 89 -2.19 -3.83 3.67
C PHE A 89 -0.74 -4.02 4.06
N THR A 90 -0.29 -5.27 3.98
CA THR A 90 1.14 -5.61 4.01
C THR A 90 1.51 -6.20 2.66
N PHE A 91 2.35 -5.51 1.91
CA PHE A 91 2.95 -6.02 0.68
C PHE A 91 4.25 -6.75 1.02
N VAL A 92 4.39 -7.99 0.55
CA VAL A 92 5.53 -8.84 0.88
C VAL A 92 6.19 -9.34 -0.40
N PHE A 93 7.49 -9.09 -0.51
CA PHE A 93 8.30 -9.43 -1.67
C PHE A 93 9.51 -10.27 -1.26
N ASP A 94 10.02 -11.10 -2.16
CA ASP A 94 11.42 -11.54 -2.06
C ASP A 94 12.30 -10.28 -2.15
N ARG A 95 13.14 -10.06 -1.15
CA ARG A 95 13.88 -8.80 -1.04
C ARG A 95 15.01 -8.68 -2.05
N ILE A 96 15.46 -9.79 -2.64
CA ILE A 96 16.47 -9.79 -3.70
C ILE A 96 15.83 -9.42 -5.04
N THR A 97 14.71 -10.04 -5.39
CA THR A 97 14.14 -9.95 -6.74
C THR A 97 13.01 -8.92 -6.87
N GLY A 98 12.33 -8.58 -5.78
CA GLY A 98 11.12 -7.78 -5.78
C GLY A 98 9.87 -8.55 -6.22
N GLU A 99 9.98 -9.87 -6.43
CA GLU A 99 8.83 -10.71 -6.79
C GLU A 99 7.86 -10.82 -5.59
N PRO A 100 6.55 -10.66 -5.80
CA PRO A 100 5.57 -10.85 -4.74
C PRO A 100 5.61 -12.28 -4.17
N VAL A 101 5.66 -12.41 -2.85
CA VAL A 101 5.59 -13.72 -2.19
C VAL A 101 4.21 -14.37 -2.36
N TRP A 102 3.17 -13.56 -2.37
CA TRP A 102 1.79 -13.99 -2.63
C TRP A 102 1.18 -13.15 -3.75
N PRO A 103 0.12 -13.66 -4.42
CA PRO A 103 -0.55 -12.91 -5.47
C PRO A 103 -0.99 -11.52 -4.99
N ILE A 104 -0.73 -10.52 -5.83
CA ILE A 104 -1.29 -9.19 -5.72
C ILE A 104 -2.26 -9.02 -6.89
N VAL A 105 -3.53 -8.73 -6.60
CA VAL A 105 -4.58 -8.66 -7.61
C VAL A 105 -4.99 -7.22 -7.83
N GLU A 106 -5.07 -6.81 -9.09
CA GLU A 106 -5.66 -5.53 -9.47
C GLU A 106 -7.19 -5.61 -9.28
N ARG A 107 -7.75 -4.70 -8.49
CA ARG A 107 -9.21 -4.61 -8.27
C ARG A 107 -9.74 -3.25 -8.65
N PRO A 108 -10.93 -3.17 -9.28
CA PRO A 108 -11.60 -1.90 -9.52
C PRO A 108 -11.77 -1.10 -8.23
N VAL A 109 -11.54 0.20 -8.30
CA VAL A 109 -11.76 1.15 -7.20
C VAL A 109 -12.76 2.24 -7.60
N PRO A 110 -13.36 2.97 -6.65
CA PRO A 110 -14.26 4.07 -6.97
C PRO A 110 -13.60 5.09 -7.90
N GLN A 111 -14.37 5.54 -8.89
CA GLN A 111 -13.88 6.52 -9.85
C GLN A 111 -14.22 7.94 -9.39
N SER A 112 -13.27 8.88 -9.51
CA SER A 112 -13.50 10.26 -9.06
C SER A 112 -14.65 10.92 -9.79
N GLN A 113 -15.46 11.65 -9.02
CA GLN A 113 -16.52 12.53 -9.51
C GLN A 113 -16.13 14.02 -9.36
N VAL A 114 -14.93 14.28 -8.86
CA VAL A 114 -14.41 15.63 -8.65
C VAL A 114 -13.98 16.21 -9.99
N LEU A 115 -14.42 17.43 -10.29
CA LEU A 115 -14.13 18.09 -11.56
C LEU A 115 -12.62 18.22 -11.80
N GLY A 116 -12.14 17.67 -12.91
CA GLY A 116 -10.74 17.75 -13.32
C GLY A 116 -9.83 16.70 -12.68
N GLU A 117 -10.35 15.87 -11.78
CA GLU A 117 -9.61 14.75 -11.20
C GLU A 117 -9.87 13.45 -11.96
N VAL A 118 -8.88 12.56 -11.92
CA VAL A 118 -9.03 11.16 -12.30
C VAL A 118 -8.59 10.28 -11.14
N THR A 119 -9.01 9.04 -11.16
CA THR A 119 -8.50 7.97 -10.29
C THR A 119 -7.97 6.86 -11.18
N SER A 120 -7.06 6.04 -10.67
CA SER A 120 -6.72 4.80 -11.37
C SER A 120 -7.97 3.91 -11.52
N PRO A 121 -8.16 3.20 -12.65
CA PRO A 121 -9.25 2.24 -12.81
C PRO A 121 -9.18 1.11 -11.77
N THR A 122 -7.98 0.68 -11.41
CA THR A 122 -7.71 -0.39 -10.45
C THR A 122 -6.60 -0.02 -9.48
N GLN A 123 -6.54 -0.73 -8.35
CA GLN A 123 -5.42 -0.68 -7.41
C GLN A 123 -4.93 -2.10 -7.11
N PRO A 124 -3.66 -2.27 -6.69
CA PRO A 124 -3.12 -3.56 -6.30
C PRO A 124 -3.58 -3.94 -4.88
N PHE A 125 -4.10 -5.16 -4.71
CA PHE A 125 -4.53 -5.71 -3.43
C PHE A 125 -3.74 -6.99 -3.11
N PRO A 126 -2.87 -7.00 -2.09
CA PRO A 126 -2.18 -8.21 -1.69
C PRO A 126 -3.18 -9.21 -1.12
N THR A 127 -3.02 -10.49 -1.47
CA THR A 127 -3.91 -11.56 -0.98
C THR A 127 -3.53 -12.06 0.42
N LYS A 128 -2.26 -11.85 0.82
CA LYS A 128 -1.71 -12.22 2.12
C LYS A 128 -0.58 -11.25 2.52
N PRO A 129 -0.31 -11.10 3.83
CA PRO A 129 -1.15 -11.56 4.94
C PRO A 129 -2.51 -10.83 4.96
N PRO A 130 -3.49 -11.28 5.78
CA PRO A 130 -4.73 -10.55 5.97
C PRO A 130 -4.49 -9.09 6.37
N LEU A 131 -5.48 -8.24 6.08
CA LEU A 131 -5.52 -6.86 6.56
C LEU A 131 -5.26 -6.80 8.07
N PHE A 132 -4.39 -5.90 8.50
CA PHE A 132 -4.13 -5.65 9.93
C PHE A 132 -4.97 -4.48 10.49
N LEU A 133 -5.76 -3.83 9.64
CA LEU A 133 -6.75 -2.81 10.01
C LEU A 133 -8.07 -3.07 9.28
N THR A 134 -9.18 -2.61 9.87
CA THR A 134 -10.48 -2.61 9.21
C THR A 134 -10.51 -1.56 8.12
N ASN A 135 -10.92 -1.94 6.91
CA ASN A 135 -11.13 -1.01 5.81
C ASN A 135 -12.61 -0.64 5.71
N GLY A 136 -12.92 0.61 6.06
CA GLY A 136 -14.30 1.12 6.10
C GLY A 136 -14.93 1.01 7.49
N ALA A 137 -16.25 1.20 7.52
CA ALA A 137 -17.07 1.03 8.71
C ALA A 137 -18.05 -0.12 8.48
N THR A 138 -18.39 -0.81 9.56
CA THR A 138 -19.41 -1.85 9.63
C THR A 138 -20.63 -1.31 10.40
N VAL A 139 -21.74 -2.04 10.38
CA VAL A 139 -22.92 -1.69 11.18
C VAL A 139 -22.57 -1.67 12.67
N GLU A 140 -21.63 -2.50 13.10
CA GLU A 140 -21.12 -2.56 14.47
C GLU A 140 -20.35 -1.30 14.86
N ASP A 141 -19.74 -0.59 13.91
CA ASP A 141 -19.00 0.66 14.16
C ASP A 141 -19.93 1.88 14.29
N LEU A 142 -21.22 1.74 13.98
CA LEU A 142 -22.20 2.83 14.07
C LEU A 142 -22.45 3.23 15.52
N ILE A 143 -22.56 4.55 15.76
CA ILE A 143 -22.88 5.13 17.06
C ILE A 143 -24.10 4.47 17.71
N ASP A 144 -23.97 4.13 18.99
CA ASP A 144 -25.01 3.44 19.79
C ASP A 144 -25.27 4.11 21.15
N PHE A 145 -24.86 5.36 21.31
CA PHE A 145 -24.97 6.08 22.59
C PHE A 145 -26.42 6.21 23.10
N THR A 146 -27.39 6.29 22.17
CA THR A 146 -28.82 6.14 22.47
C THR A 146 -29.52 5.35 21.36
N PRO A 147 -30.69 4.74 21.63
CA PRO A 147 -31.48 4.07 20.60
C PRO A 147 -31.84 4.97 19.40
N GLU A 148 -32.11 6.26 19.64
CA GLU A 148 -32.46 7.24 18.60
C GLU A 148 -31.27 7.52 17.68
N LEU A 149 -30.09 7.77 18.25
CA LEU A 149 -28.87 7.99 17.47
C LEU A 149 -28.46 6.74 16.68
N ARG A 150 -28.69 5.55 17.25
CA ARG A 150 -28.45 4.28 16.54
C ARG A 150 -29.39 4.12 15.35
N ALA A 151 -30.66 4.49 15.49
CA ALA A 151 -31.64 4.44 14.40
C ALA A 151 -31.28 5.41 13.27
N GLU A 152 -30.89 6.65 13.60
CA GLU A 152 -30.43 7.64 12.60
C GLU A 152 -29.17 7.17 11.88
N ALA A 153 -28.20 6.60 12.60
CA ALA A 153 -26.98 6.07 12.01
C ALA A 153 -27.23 4.91 11.02
N LEU A 154 -28.18 4.03 11.35
CA LEU A 154 -28.60 2.93 10.47
C LEU A 154 -29.34 3.42 9.21
N GLU A 155 -29.97 4.59 9.25
CA GLU A 155 -30.69 5.15 8.10
C GLU A 155 -29.74 5.76 7.06
N ILE A 156 -28.61 6.31 7.51
CA ILE A 156 -27.65 7.02 6.63
C ILE A 156 -26.44 6.17 6.19
N PHE A 157 -26.28 4.96 6.74
CA PHE A 157 -25.20 4.02 6.41
C PHE A 157 -25.53 3.19 5.16
#